data_AF-A0A1W6CMN2-F1
#
_entry.id   AF-A0A1W6CMN2-F1
#
_cell.length_a   1.000
_cell.length_b   1.000
_cell.length_c   1.000
_cell.angle_alpha   90.00
_cell.angle_beta   90.00
_cell.angle_gamma   90.00
#
_symmetry.space_group_name_H-M   'P 1'
#
loop_
_entity.id
_entity.type
_entity.pdbx_description
1 polymer ?
#
loop_
_entity_poly.entity_id
_entity_poly.type
_entity_poly.pdbx_seq_one_letter_code
_entity_poly.pdbx_strand_id
1 'polypeptide(L)'
;MKTFDLTPNELSAAFALVEACLEEMGGKRPSDLERDEFTWISVRTLCETGLWTWPQAKGTLSSLDKKGFVQIEMDGDREASFVTTDGWRWLDTVWDSRP
;
A
#
# COMPACT_ATOMS: atom_id res chain seq x y z
N MET A 1 14.83 -5.24 -9.25
CA MET A 1 13.87 -4.89 -8.19
C MET A 1 13.93 -3.39 -8.00
N LYS A 2 12.80 -2.69 -8.16
CA LYS A 2 12.72 -1.24 -7.99
C LYS A 2 12.88 -0.89 -6.52
N THR A 3 13.57 0.22 -6.22
CA THR A 3 13.66 0.77 -4.86
C THR A 3 12.76 2.00 -4.76
N PHE A 4 12.16 2.21 -3.59
CA PHE A 4 11.31 3.36 -3.34
C PHE A 4 11.94 4.30 -2.30
N ASP A 5 11.98 5.58 -2.62
CA ASP A 5 12.39 6.64 -1.69
C ASP A 5 11.14 7.16 -0.97
N LEU A 6 10.77 6.51 0.13
CA LEU A 6 9.59 6.84 0.93
C LEU A 6 10.00 7.64 2.18
N THR A 7 9.24 8.69 2.47
CA THR A 7 9.29 9.37 3.77
C THR A 7 8.83 8.42 4.88
N PRO A 8 9.14 8.69 6.16
CA PRO A 8 8.66 7.85 7.27
C PRO A 8 7.14 7.65 7.28
N ASN A 9 6.35 8.71 7.00
CA ASN A 9 4.90 8.61 6.90
C ASN A 9 4.43 7.71 5.75
N GLU A 10 5.05 7.84 4.58
CA GLU A 10 4.73 6.99 3.42
C GLU A 10 5.14 5.54 3.65
N LEU A 11 6.27 5.30 4.34
CA LEU A 11 6.71 3.96 4.70
C LEU A 11 5.74 3.31 5.70
N SER A 12 5.31 4.04 6.73
CA SER A 12 4.26 3.55 7.65
C SER A 12 2.95 3.25 6.92
N ALA A 13 2.54 4.09 5.97
CA ALA A 13 1.37 3.83 5.14
C ALA A 13 1.57 2.60 4.25
N ALA A 14 2.74 2.42 3.63
CA ALA A 14 3.07 1.26 2.82
C ALA A 14 2.95 -0.05 3.62
N PHE A 15 3.45 -0.08 4.86
CA PHE A 15 3.26 -1.20 5.78
C PHE A 15 1.77 -1.46 6.04
N ALA A 16 1.02 -0.46 6.49
CA ALA A 16 -0.40 -0.61 6.81
C ALA A 16 -1.23 -1.11 5.61
N LEU A 17 -0.95 -0.62 4.41
CA LEU A 17 -1.64 -1.02 3.18
C LEU A 17 -1.37 -2.50 2.84
N VAL A 18 -0.10 -2.93 2.92
CA VAL A 18 0.26 -4.32 2.64
C VAL A 18 -0.22 -5.27 3.74
N GLU A 19 -0.18 -4.84 5.01
CA GLU A 19 -0.77 -5.61 6.12
C GLU A 19 -2.26 -5.86 5.90
N ALA A 20 -3.03 -4.84 5.48
CA ALA A 20 -4.44 -5.01 5.18
C ALA A 20 -4.68 -6.04 4.04
N CYS A 21 -3.88 -6.01 2.97
CA CYS A 21 -3.98 -7.02 1.91
C CYS A 21 -3.68 -8.43 2.46
N LEU A 22 -2.66 -8.57 3.31
CA LEU A 22 -2.30 -9.85 3.92
C LEU A 22 -3.39 -10.37 4.86
N GLU A 23 -4.04 -9.49 5.63
CA GLU A 23 -5.15 -9.87 6.53
C GLU A 23 -6.33 -10.44 5.75
N GLU A 24 -6.70 -9.83 4.62
CA GLU A 24 -7.81 -10.31 3.79
C GLU A 24 -7.56 -11.71 3.20
N MET A 25 -6.31 -12.01 2.83
CA MET A 25 -5.94 -13.31 2.24
C MET A 25 -5.41 -14.35 3.25
N GLY A 26 -5.17 -13.97 4.51
CA GLY A 26 -4.56 -14.82 5.53
C GLY A 26 -3.03 -15.00 5.38
N GLY A 27 -2.36 -14.07 4.72
CA GLY A 27 -0.91 -14.02 4.55
C GLY A 27 -0.18 -13.50 5.80
N LYS A 28 1.15 -13.62 5.81
CA LYS A 28 2.03 -13.20 6.92
C LYS A 28 3.20 -12.34 6.47
N ARG A 29 3.50 -12.32 5.17
CA ARG A 29 4.64 -11.60 4.60
C ARG A 29 4.27 -11.05 3.21
N PRO A 30 4.80 -9.91 2.75
CA PRO A 30 4.43 -9.34 1.45
C PRO A 30 4.61 -10.30 0.27
N SER A 31 5.59 -11.19 0.32
CA SER A 31 5.77 -12.27 -0.67
C SER A 31 4.62 -13.27 -0.76
N ASP A 32 3.73 -13.34 0.24
CA ASP A 32 2.50 -14.13 0.16
C ASP A 32 1.50 -13.52 -0.84
N LEU A 33 1.63 -12.23 -1.21
CA LEU A 33 0.87 -11.57 -2.27
C LEU A 33 1.30 -12.00 -3.68
N GLU A 34 2.37 -12.77 -3.82
CA GLU A 34 2.80 -13.29 -5.12
C GLU A 34 1.69 -14.17 -5.70
N ARG A 35 1.16 -13.75 -6.86
CA ARG A 35 0.00 -14.34 -7.57
C ARG A 35 -1.36 -14.05 -6.93
N ASP A 36 -1.42 -13.10 -5.99
CA ASP A 36 -2.69 -12.50 -5.61
C ASP A 36 -3.00 -11.34 -6.57
N GLU A 37 -4.10 -11.49 -7.30
CA GLU A 37 -4.61 -10.45 -8.21
C GLU A 37 -5.34 -9.32 -7.45
N PHE A 38 -5.53 -9.45 -6.14
CA PHE A 38 -6.39 -8.60 -5.33
C PHE A 38 -5.62 -7.80 -4.26
N THR A 39 -4.52 -7.14 -4.61
CA THR A 39 -3.84 -6.17 -3.73
C THR A 39 -4.58 -4.83 -3.60
N TRP A 40 -5.92 -4.88 -3.53
CA TRP A 40 -6.80 -3.72 -3.50
C TRP A 40 -6.71 -3.00 -2.17
N ILE A 41 -6.71 -1.67 -2.25
CA ILE A 41 -6.61 -0.80 -1.10
C ILE A 41 -7.51 0.43 -1.29
N SER A 42 -7.70 1.18 -0.21
CA SER A 42 -8.44 2.43 -0.28
C SER A 42 -7.91 3.47 0.72
N VAL A 43 -8.36 4.72 0.56
CA VAL A 43 -8.14 5.77 1.57
C VAL A 43 -8.68 5.34 2.95
N ARG A 44 -9.76 4.56 2.96
CA ARG A 44 -10.37 4.04 4.20
C ARG A 44 -9.44 3.07 4.91
N THR A 45 -8.70 2.22 4.20
CA THR A 45 -7.72 1.28 4.77
C THR A 45 -6.72 2.02 5.69
N LEU A 46 -6.20 3.17 5.25
CA LEU A 46 -5.32 3.99 6.09
C LEU A 46 -6.08 4.63 7.26
N CYS A 47 -7.29 5.14 7.04
CA CYS A 47 -8.10 5.76 8.10
C CYS A 47 -8.44 4.77 9.22
N GLU A 48 -8.66 3.49 8.90
CA GLU A 48 -9.08 2.45 9.84
C GLU A 48 -7.99 2.09 10.85
N THR A 49 -6.72 2.37 10.54
CA THR A 49 -5.61 2.28 11.52
C THR A 49 -5.72 3.31 12.64
N GLY A 50 -6.51 4.38 12.46
CA GLY A 50 -6.61 5.51 13.39
C GLY A 50 -5.43 6.49 13.34
N LEU A 51 -4.39 6.22 12.54
CA LEU A 51 -3.19 7.07 12.44
C LEU A 51 -3.34 8.23 11.44
N TRP A 52 -4.22 8.08 10.44
CA TRP A 52 -4.48 9.09 9.42
C TRP A 52 -5.92 9.58 9.44
N THR A 53 -6.09 10.90 9.36
CA THR A 53 -7.38 11.49 8.95
C THR A 53 -7.60 11.31 7.46
N TRP A 54 -8.85 11.41 6.99
CA TRP A 54 -9.18 11.26 5.57
C TRP A 54 -8.34 12.13 4.62
N PRO A 55 -8.12 13.45 4.88
CA PRO A 55 -7.27 14.27 4.02
C PRO A 55 -5.80 13.81 4.01
N GLN A 56 -5.27 13.39 5.17
CA GLN A 56 -3.89 12.89 5.26
C GLN A 56 -3.72 11.56 4.53
N ALA A 57 -4.68 10.64 4.68
CA ALA A 57 -4.70 9.36 3.98
C ALA A 57 -4.76 9.57 2.46
N LYS A 58 -5.66 10.44 1.97
CA LYS A 58 -5.77 10.75 0.54
C LYS A 58 -4.48 11.37 -0.02
N GLY A 59 -3.88 12.32 0.71
CA GLY A 59 -2.61 12.92 0.33
C GLY A 59 -1.46 11.92 0.29
N THR A 60 -1.40 11.02 1.28
CA THR A 60 -0.38 9.97 1.36
C THR A 60 -0.52 8.98 0.21
N LEU A 61 -1.74 8.52 -0.08
CA LEU A 61 -2.01 7.59 -1.18
C LEU A 61 -1.64 8.19 -2.54
N SER A 62 -1.98 9.46 -2.78
CA SER A 62 -1.58 10.18 -4.01
C SER A 62 -0.05 10.34 -4.11
N SER A 63 0.66 10.47 -2.99
CA SER A 63 2.12 10.54 -3.00
C SER A 63 2.76 9.19 -3.33
N LEU A 64 2.21 8.10 -2.78
CA LEU A 64 2.64 6.73 -3.10
C LEU A 64 2.40 6.37 -4.57
N ASP A 65 1.29 6.81 -5.13
CA ASP A 65 0.96 6.68 -6.57
C ASP A 65 2.01 7.36 -7.46
N LYS A 66 2.38 8.61 -7.15
CA LYS A 66 3.44 9.33 -7.87
C LYS A 66 4.81 8.64 -7.82
N LYS A 67 5.06 7.84 -6.78
CA LYS A 67 6.29 7.05 -6.63
C LYS A 67 6.17 5.67 -7.29
N GLY A 68 4.95 5.27 -7.67
CA GLY A 68 4.60 3.98 -8.27
C GLY A 68 4.60 2.83 -7.28
N PHE A 69 4.49 3.11 -5.99
CA PHE A 69 4.35 2.08 -4.95
C PHE A 69 2.91 1.55 -4.93
N VAL A 70 1.96 2.48 -5.04
CA VAL A 70 0.56 2.23 -5.34
C VAL A 70 0.31 2.64 -6.79
N GLN A 71 -0.77 2.12 -7.36
CA GLN A 71 -1.34 2.63 -8.60
C GLN A 71 -2.82 2.97 -8.35
N ILE A 72 -3.20 4.19 -8.71
CA ILE A 72 -4.59 4.66 -8.68
C ILE A 72 -5.09 4.73 -10.12
N GLU A 73 -6.10 3.92 -10.44
CA GLU A 73 -6.74 3.90 -11.75
C GLU A 73 -8.16 4.48 -11.68
N MET A 74 -8.52 5.20 -12.74
CA MET A 74 -9.87 5.74 -12.92
C MET A 74 -10.53 5.06 -14.11
N ASP A 75 -11.67 4.41 -13.88
CA ASP A 75 -12.57 3.92 -14.93
C ASP A 75 -13.89 4.71 -14.86
N GLY A 76 -13.94 5.79 -15.64
CA GLY A 76 -15.00 6.78 -15.55
C GLY A 76 -15.02 7.44 -14.17
N ASP A 77 -16.11 7.24 -13.43
CA ASP A 77 -16.30 7.77 -12.06
C ASP A 77 -15.85 6.79 -10.96
N ARG A 78 -15.32 5.61 -11.33
CA ARG A 78 -14.83 4.62 -10.37
C ARG A 78 -13.32 4.76 -10.20
N GLU A 79 -12.90 4.98 -8.96
CA GLU A 79 -11.50 4.92 -8.55
C GLU A 79 -11.19 3.53 -8.01
N ALA A 80 -10.11 2.92 -8.48
CA ALA A 80 -9.58 1.69 -7.95
C ALA A 80 -8.11 1.91 -7.59
N SER A 81 -7.67 1.44 -6.42
CA SER A 81 -6.29 1.60 -5.95
C SER A 81 -5.74 0.25 -5.54
N PHE A 82 -4.49 -0.04 -5.92
CA PHE A 82 -3.82 -1.28 -5.56
C PHE A 82 -2.33 -1.08 -5.29
N VAL A 83 -1.76 -1.95 -4.44
CA VAL A 83 -0.30 -2.00 -4.25
C VAL A 83 0.33 -2.68 -5.47
N THR A 84 1.33 -2.04 -6.08
CA THR A 84 1.98 -2.60 -7.27
C THR A 84 2.84 -3.82 -6.94
N THR A 85 3.07 -4.69 -7.92
CA THR A 85 3.97 -5.84 -7.75
C THR A 85 5.37 -5.42 -7.31
N ASP A 86 5.89 -4.33 -7.88
CA ASP A 86 7.19 -3.79 -7.45
C ASP A 86 7.12 -3.23 -6.02
N GLY A 87 6.01 -2.60 -5.64
CA GLY A 87 5.77 -2.05 -4.32
C GLY A 87 5.87 -3.11 -3.22
N TRP A 88 5.03 -4.13 -3.28
CA TRP A 88 5.05 -5.17 -2.24
C TRP A 88 6.35 -6.00 -2.28
N ARG A 89 6.95 -6.24 -3.45
CA ARG A 89 8.26 -6.94 -3.56
C ARG A 89 9.38 -6.17 -2.89
N TRP A 90 9.41 -4.85 -3.09
CA TRP A 90 10.38 -4.01 -2.39
C TRP A 90 10.10 -3.99 -0.89
N LEU A 91 8.83 -3.85 -0.48
CA LEU A 91 8.47 -3.83 0.93
C LEU A 91 8.86 -5.14 1.65
N ASP A 92 8.78 -6.29 0.98
CA ASP A 92 9.25 -7.58 1.49
C ASP A 92 10.71 -7.54 1.97
N THR A 93 11.55 -6.76 1.29
CA THR A 93 12.99 -6.64 1.59
C THR A 93 13.29 -5.81 2.82
N VAL A 94 12.35 -4.97 3.25
CA VAL A 94 12.43 -4.14 4.46
C VAL A 94 11.40 -4.56 5.50
N TRP A 95 10.70 -5.68 5.29
CA TRP A 95 9.53 -6.09 6.08
C TRP A 95 9.81 -6.31 7.56
N ASP A 96 10.99 -6.85 7.84
CA ASP A 96 11.43 -7.18 9.20
C ASP A 96 11.92 -5.94 9.96
N SER A 97 11.95 -4.77 9.31
CA SER A 97 12.27 -3.45 9.91
C SER A 97 11.02 -2.59 10.15
N ARG A 98 9.82 -3.18 10.04
CA ARG A 98 8.56 -2.47 10.28
C ARG A 98 8.48 -1.95 11.73
N PRO A 99 7.94 -0.74 11.96
CA PRO A 99 7.83 -0.12 13.29
C PRO A 99 6.84 -0.82 14.23
#